data_AF-Q862R1-F1
#
_entry.id   AF-Q862R1-F1
#
_cell.length_a   1.000
_cell.length_b   1.000
_cell.length_c   1.000
_cell.angle_alpha   90.00
_cell.angle_beta   90.00
_cell.angle_gamma   90.00
#
_symmetry.space_group_name_H-M   'P 1'
#
loop_
_entity.id
_entity.type
_entity.pdbx_description
1 polymer ?
#
loop_
_entity_poly.entity_id
_entity_poly.type
_entity_poly.pdbx_seq_one_letter_code
_entity_poly.pdbx_strand_id
1 'polypeptide(L)'
;GQKLLTNFHGMDLTRDKMCSMVKKWQTMIEAHVDVKTTDGYLLRLFCVGFTKKRNNQIRKTSYAQHQQVRQIRKKMMEIMTREVQTNDLKEVVN
;
A
#
# COMPACT_ATOMS: atom_id res chain seq x y z
N GLY A 1 3.05 -39.76 3.31
CA GLY A 1 3.32 -38.60 4.18
C GLY A 1 2.04 -37.82 4.38
N GLN A 2 1.72 -37.42 5.62
CA GLN A 2 0.48 -36.70 5.97
C GLN A 2 0.67 -35.19 6.18
N LYS A 3 1.89 -34.66 6.02
CA LYS A 3 2.20 -33.24 6.24
C LYS A 3 2.38 -32.52 4.91
N LEU A 4 1.63 -31.42 4.72
CA LEU A 4 1.77 -30.49 3.60
C LEU A 4 2.41 -29.20 4.11
N LEU A 5 3.54 -28.82 3.52
CA LEU A 5 4.20 -27.55 3.82
C LEU A 5 3.68 -26.48 2.85
N THR A 6 3.31 -25.31 3.36
CA THR A 6 2.85 -24.16 2.58
C THR A 6 3.85 -23.01 2.70
N ASN A 7 3.88 -22.15 1.68
CA ASN A 7 4.69 -20.92 1.68
C ASN A 7 3.81 -19.72 1.30
N PHE A 8 4.29 -18.51 1.57
CA PHE A 8 3.61 -17.28 1.19
C PHE A 8 3.53 -17.15 -0.34
N HIS A 9 2.35 -16.80 -0.85
CA HIS A 9 2.11 -16.56 -2.28
C HIS A 9 1.63 -15.13 -2.55
N GLY A 10 0.91 -14.51 -1.61
CA GLY A 10 0.36 -13.17 -1.78
C GLY A 10 -0.53 -12.77 -0.62
N MET A 11 -0.89 -11.49 -0.61
CA MET A 11 -1.75 -10.88 0.40
C MET A 11 -2.73 -9.94 -0.29
N ASP A 12 -4.01 -10.05 0.06
CA ASP A 12 -5.06 -9.15 -0.39
C ASP A 12 -5.88 -8.65 0.79
N LEU A 13 -6.39 -7.42 0.67
CA LEU A 13 -7.41 -6.91 1.59
C LEU A 13 -8.77 -7.47 1.23
N THR A 14 -9.58 -7.78 2.24
CA THR A 14 -10.94 -8.23 2.03
C THR A 14 -11.79 -7.14 1.36
N ARG A 15 -12.76 -7.57 0.55
CA ARG A 15 -13.61 -6.66 -0.25
C ARG A 15 -14.38 -5.68 0.63
N ASP A 16 -14.94 -6.16 1.74
CA ASP A 16 -15.65 -5.34 2.72
C ASP A 16 -14.75 -4.24 3.28
N LYS A 17 -13.50 -4.56 3.61
CA LYS A 17 -12.54 -3.58 4.12
C LYS A 17 -12.24 -2.52 3.07
N MET A 18 -11.91 -2.93 1.85
CA MET A 18 -11.63 -2.00 0.75
C MET A 18 -12.82 -1.07 0.48
N CYS A 19 -14.03 -1.62 0.35
CA CYS A 19 -15.25 -0.84 0.15
C CYS A 19 -15.54 0.14 1.30
N SER A 20 -15.22 -0.24 2.55
CA SER A 20 -15.45 0.63 3.72
C SER A 20 -14.53 1.85 3.79
N MET A 21 -13.33 1.77 3.22
CA MET A 21 -12.35 2.84 3.23
C MET A 21 -12.64 3.91 2.18
N VAL A 22 -13.25 3.52 1.05
CA VAL A 22 -13.64 4.43 -0.03
C VAL A 22 -14.86 5.24 0.39
N LYS A 23 -14.65 6.53 0.64
CA LYS A 23 -15.70 7.49 1.00
C LYS A 23 -15.64 8.70 0.07
N LYS A 24 -16.77 9.41 -0.06
CA LYS A 24 -16.84 10.70 -0.78
C LYS A 24 -16.03 11.78 -0.02
N TRP A 25 -15.69 12.86 -0.73
CA TRP A 25 -15.08 14.08 -0.17
C TRP A 25 -13.64 13.96 0.33
N GLN A 26 -12.94 12.92 -0.07
CA GLN A 26 -11.51 12.70 0.18
C GLN A 26 -10.82 12.28 -1.13
N THR A 27 -9.53 12.57 -1.26
CA THR A 27 -8.72 12.07 -2.37
C THR A 27 -8.21 10.67 -2.03
N MET A 28 -8.39 9.74 -2.97
CA MET A 28 -7.75 8.43 -2.98
C MET A 28 -6.42 8.55 -3.73
N ILE A 29 -5.35 8.00 -3.14
CA ILE A 29 -4.00 8.00 -3.70
C ILE A 29 -3.52 6.55 -3.74
N GLU A 30 -3.29 6.05 -4.95
CA GLU A 30 -2.85 4.68 -5.19
C GLU A 30 -1.44 4.67 -5.81
N ALA A 31 -0.64 3.68 -5.44
CA ALA A 31 0.70 3.43 -5.97
C ALA A 31 0.94 1.92 -6.08
N HIS A 32 1.74 1.52 -7.05
CA HIS A 32 2.20 0.14 -7.20
C HIS A 32 3.69 0.13 -7.55
N VAL A 33 4.40 -0.91 -7.12
CA VAL A 33 5.83 -1.12 -7.43
C VAL A 33 6.09 -2.60 -7.63
N ASP A 34 6.93 -2.91 -8.62
CA ASP A 34 7.52 -4.24 -8.81
C ASP A 34 8.91 -4.26 -8.17
N VAL A 35 9.11 -5.11 -7.17
CA VAL A 35 10.37 -5.18 -6.41
C VAL A 35 10.84 -6.62 -6.31
N LYS A 36 12.16 -6.80 -6.40
CA LYS A 36 12.81 -8.08 -6.15
C LYS A 36 13.35 -8.11 -4.71
N THR A 37 13.03 -9.15 -3.97
CA THR A 37 13.62 -9.42 -2.65
C THR A 37 15.04 -9.98 -2.78
N THR A 38 15.78 -10.05 -1.67
CA THR A 38 17.16 -10.56 -1.62
C THR A 38 17.27 -12.06 -1.93
N ASP A 39 16.26 -12.84 -1.52
CA ASP A 39 16.11 -14.28 -1.81
C ASP A 39 15.56 -14.59 -3.22
N GLY A 40 15.28 -13.56 -4.01
CA GLY A 40 15.03 -13.69 -5.44
C GLY A 40 13.56 -13.73 -5.88
N TYR A 41 12.61 -13.54 -4.96
CA TYR A 41 11.19 -13.42 -5.31
C TYR A 41 10.91 -12.05 -5.94
N LEU A 42 10.09 -12.05 -7.00
CA LEU A 42 9.56 -10.84 -7.61
C LEU A 42 8.15 -10.59 -7.10
N LEU A 43 7.95 -9.49 -6.39
CA LEU A 43 6.68 -9.11 -5.78
C LEU A 43 6.14 -7.84 -6.44
N ARG A 44 4.82 -7.81 -6.69
CA ARG A 44 4.08 -6.60 -7.04
C ARG A 44 3.30 -6.13 -5.83
N LEU A 45 3.67 -4.97 -5.32
CA LEU A 45 3.06 -4.39 -4.12
C LEU A 45 2.10 -3.28 -4.53
N PHE A 46 0.94 -3.22 -3.87
CA PHE A 46 -0.04 -2.15 -4.03
C PHE A 46 -0.17 -1.39 -2.72
N CYS A 47 -0.25 -0.07 -2.80
CA CYS A 47 -0.50 0.80 -1.65
C CYS A 47 -1.64 1.75 -1.97
N VAL A 48 -2.59 1.87 -1.04
CA VAL A 48 -3.76 2.74 -1.14
C VAL A 48 -3.80 3.63 0.10
N GLY A 49 -3.90 4.94 -0.13
CA GLY A 49 -4.01 5.95 0.92
C GLY A 49 -5.17 6.91 0.67
N PHE A 50 -5.70 7.49 1.75
CA PHE A 50 -6.77 8.48 1.70
C PHE A 50 -6.37 9.75 2.46
N THR A 51 -6.78 10.90 1.95
CA THR A 51 -6.60 12.18 2.67
C THR A 51 -7.50 12.24 3.90
N LYS A 52 -6.91 12.54 5.06
CA LYS A 52 -7.63 12.67 6.33
C LYS A 52 -8.17 14.09 6.53
N LYS A 53 -9.45 14.20 6.91
CA LYS A 53 -10.04 15.45 7.38
C LYS A 53 -9.46 15.82 8.75
N ARG A 54 -9.04 17.07 8.95
CA ARG A 54 -8.58 17.56 10.27
C ARG A 54 -9.79 17.80 11.19
N ASN A 55 -9.61 17.60 12.50
CA ASN A 55 -10.71 17.70 13.48
C ASN A 55 -11.43 19.07 13.43
N ASN A 56 -10.68 20.16 13.25
CA ASN A 56 -11.23 21.53 13.23
C ASN A 56 -11.54 22.05 11.82
N GLN A 57 -11.64 21.16 10.82
CA GLN A 57 -11.89 21.55 9.43
C GLN A 57 -13.40 21.74 9.17
N ILE A 58 -13.80 22.99 8.89
CA ILE A 58 -15.20 23.34 8.57
C ILE A 58 -15.62 22.76 7.22
N ARG A 59 -14.73 22.80 6.21
CA ARG A 59 -15.02 22.27 4.87
C ARG A 59 -15.29 20.76 4.91
N LYS A 60 -16.33 20.32 4.19
CA LYS A 60 -16.67 18.88 4.05
C LYS A 60 -15.60 18.12 3.26
N THR A 61 -14.95 18.78 2.30
CA THR A 61 -13.98 18.18 1.38
C THR A 61 -12.55 18.29 1.89
N SER A 62 -11.79 17.21 1.74
CA SER A 62 -10.35 17.15 1.99
C SER A 62 -9.67 16.66 0.72
N TYR A 63 -9.45 17.55 -0.24
CA TYR A 63 -8.81 17.19 -1.51
C TYR A 63 -7.35 17.60 -1.54
N ALA A 64 -6.49 16.71 -2.01
CA ALA A 64 -5.10 17.00 -2.31
C ALA A 64 -4.98 17.56 -3.74
N GLN A 65 -4.14 18.57 -3.92
CA GLN A 65 -3.81 19.07 -5.26
C GLN A 65 -3.00 18.02 -6.04
N HIS A 66 -3.07 18.06 -7.37
CA HIS A 66 -2.42 17.06 -8.23
C HIS A 66 -0.91 16.93 -7.98
N GLN A 67 -0.22 18.05 -7.74
CA GLN A 67 1.21 18.03 -7.42
C GLN A 67 1.50 17.32 -6.09
N GLN A 68 0.66 17.53 -5.06
CA GLN A 68 0.78 16.86 -3.77
C GLN A 68 0.54 15.34 -3.92
N VAL A 69 -0.46 14.95 -4.72
CA VAL A 69 -0.74 13.54 -5.03
C VAL A 69 0.48 12.88 -5.65
N ARG A 70 1.14 13.53 -6.61
CA ARG A 70 2.38 13.02 -7.25
C ARG A 70 3.53 12.88 -6.25
N GLN A 71 3.72 13.86 -5.37
CA GLN A 71 4.77 13.81 -4.34
C GLN A 71 4.52 12.68 -3.34
N ILE A 72 3.27 12.50 -2.90
CA ILE A 72 2.87 11.41 -2.00
C ILE A 72 3.10 10.06 -2.67
N ARG A 73 2.67 9.86 -3.93
CA ARG A 73 2.92 8.61 -4.67
C ARG A 73 4.41 8.31 -4.79
N LYS A 74 5.25 9.32 -5.09
CA LYS A 74 6.70 9.14 -5.16
C LYS A 74 7.26 8.63 -3.82
N LYS A 75 6.83 9.22 -2.70
CA LYS A 75 7.25 8.78 -1.36
C LYS A 75 6.73 7.39 -0.99
N MET A 76 5.50 7.04 -1.38
CA MET A 76 4.96 5.68 -1.19
C MET A 76 5.84 4.66 -1.90
N MET A 77 6.15 4.89 -3.18
CA MET A 77 6.99 3.98 -3.97
C MET A 77 8.42 3.88 -3.41
N GLU A 78 9.02 5.00 -3.00
CA GLU A 78 10.36 5.04 -2.42
C GLU A 78 10.44 4.20 -1.14
N ILE A 79 9.48 4.34 -0.23
CA ILE A 79 9.44 3.56 1.01
C ILE A 79 9.20 2.08 0.71
N MET A 80 8.20 1.74 -0.11
CA MET A 80 7.92 0.34 -0.47
C MET A 80 9.13 -0.35 -1.09
N THR A 81 9.84 0.34 -1.98
CA THR A 81 11.05 -0.20 -2.62
C THR A 81 12.14 -0.46 -1.59
N ARG A 82 12.37 0.52 -0.70
CA ARG A 82 13.43 0.42 0.32
C ARG A 82 13.19 -0.74 1.27
N GLU A 83 11.97 -0.91 1.79
CA GLU A 83 11.65 -1.96 2.77
C GLU A 83 11.70 -3.39 2.18
N VAL A 84 11.57 -3.54 0.85
CA VAL A 84 11.54 -4.87 0.21
C VAL A 84 12.86 -5.23 -0.46
N GLN A 85 13.62 -4.27 -0.97
CA GLN A 85 14.91 -4.56 -1.61
C GLN A 85 15.99 -5.04 -0.64
N THR A 86 15.89 -4.69 0.64
CA THR A 86 16.90 -5.02 1.66
C THR A 86 16.61 -6.29 2.44
N ASN A 87 15.44 -6.90 2.23
CA ASN A 87 14.89 -7.94 3.11
C ASN A 87 14.47 -9.19 2.32
N ASP A 88 14.57 -10.35 2.99
CA ASP A 88 14.08 -11.63 2.46
C ASP A 88 12.56 -11.74 2.62
N LEU A 89 11.93 -12.68 1.92
CA LEU A 89 10.47 -12.86 1.95
C LEU A 89 9.92 -13.05 3.38
N LYS A 90 10.68 -13.72 4.25
CA LYS A 90 10.29 -13.93 5.65
C LYS A 90 10.19 -12.61 6.42
N GLU A 91 11.10 -11.67 6.20
CA GLU A 91 11.10 -10.38 6.89
C GLU A 91 10.07 -9.43 6.27
N VAL A 92 9.82 -9.53 4.96
CA VAL A 92 8.79 -8.73 4.27
C VAL A 92 7.37 -9.07 4.74
N VAL A 93 7.14 -10.31 5.18
CA VAL A 93 5.81 -10.80 5.62
C VAL A 93 5.59 -10.64 7.14
N ASN A 94 6.65 -10.53 7.94
CA ASN A 94 6.59 -10.40 9.40
C ASN A 94 6.24 -8.96 9.85
#